data_AF-K1E1C1-F1
#
_entry.id   AF-K1E1C1-F1
#
_cell.length_a   1.000
_cell.length_b   1.000
_cell.length_c   1.000
_cell.angle_alpha   90.00
_cell.angle_beta   90.00
_cell.angle_gamma   90.00
#
_symmetry.space_group_name_H-M   'P 1'
#
loop_
_entity.id
_entity.type
_entity.pdbx_description
1 polymer ?
#
loop_
_entity_poly.entity_id
_entity_poly.type
_entity_poly.pdbx_seq_one_letter_code
_entity_poly.pdbx_strand_id
1 'polypeptide(L)'
;MLVADPDDALPVALVDDGVTVERIEASSPDERARALVDATTGGVVVWVGSPDGDPGLSDALAAEVSRLDDAPEVEVLVGSWDVEGGRLLDAVAVMDRLRSPGGCAWVAAQDHASLVPFVLEEAHEVTEALEAVVADPDDVRLRGELVDELGDLLFQVLFHARVAADHPSASFTVDDAAAALVDKLVRRNPHVFGDATAETLEEIEAQWQAIKAQEKAQD
;
A
#
# COMPACT_ATOMS: atom_id res chain seq x y z
N MET A 1 -17.35 -7.90 -19.59
CA MET A 1 -16.00 -8.48 -19.55
C MET A 1 -15.12 -7.53 -18.75
N LEU A 2 -14.46 -8.03 -17.70
CA LEU A 2 -13.51 -7.24 -16.92
C LEU A 2 -12.13 -7.46 -17.53
N VAL A 3 -11.42 -6.38 -17.85
CA VAL A 3 -10.12 -6.41 -18.53
C VAL A 3 -9.12 -5.53 -17.81
N ALA A 4 -7.85 -5.91 -17.87
CA ALA A 4 -6.78 -5.14 -17.27
C ALA A 4 -5.44 -5.38 -17.97
N ASP A 5 -4.45 -4.58 -17.60
CA ASP A 5 -3.07 -4.77 -18.00
C ASP A 5 -2.51 -6.03 -17.30
N PRO A 6 -1.82 -6.93 -18.02
CA PRO A 6 -1.24 -8.13 -17.43
C PRO A 6 -0.19 -7.86 -16.33
N ASP A 7 0.44 -6.69 -16.32
CA ASP A 7 1.54 -6.35 -15.42
C ASP A 7 1.09 -5.55 -14.18
N ASP A 8 -0.21 -5.26 -14.06
CA ASP A 8 -0.76 -4.50 -12.94
C ASP A 8 -1.08 -5.39 -11.72
N ALA A 9 -0.95 -4.81 -10.52
CA ALA A 9 -1.15 -5.49 -9.25
C ALA A 9 -2.64 -5.64 -8.88
N LEU A 10 -3.50 -4.69 -9.28
CA LEU A 10 -4.94 -4.74 -8.98
C LEU A 10 -5.65 -5.98 -9.58
N PRO A 11 -5.36 -6.40 -10.82
CA PRO A 11 -5.88 -7.65 -11.39
C PRO A 11 -5.53 -8.90 -10.59
N VAL A 12 -4.36 -8.93 -9.94
CA VAL A 12 -3.93 -10.09 -9.14
C VAL A 12 -4.87 -10.27 -7.94
N ALA A 13 -5.15 -9.20 -7.20
CA ALA A 13 -6.06 -9.25 -6.05
C ALA A 13 -7.48 -9.69 -6.44
N LEU A 14 -7.98 -9.18 -7.58
CA LEU A 14 -9.29 -9.57 -8.11
C LEU A 14 -9.34 -11.07 -8.49
N VAL A 15 -8.28 -11.58 -9.13
CA VAL A 15 -8.18 -12.99 -9.51
C VAL A 15 -8.09 -13.91 -8.29
N ASP A 16 -7.34 -13.50 -7.25
CA ASP A 16 -7.24 -14.24 -5.99
C ASP A 16 -8.59 -14.35 -5.28
N ASP A 17 -9.45 -13.32 -5.39
CA ASP A 17 -10.84 -13.32 -4.90
C ASP A 17 -11.84 -14.03 -5.85
N GLY A 18 -11.34 -14.70 -6.88
CA GLY A 18 -12.16 -15.49 -7.82
C GLY A 18 -12.89 -14.66 -8.89
N VAL A 19 -12.55 -13.38 -9.04
CA VAL A 19 -13.06 -12.54 -10.13
C VAL A 19 -12.28 -12.84 -11.41
N THR A 20 -12.99 -13.14 -12.49
CA THR A 20 -12.35 -13.40 -13.80
C THR A 20 -11.95 -12.08 -14.46
N VAL A 21 -10.66 -11.90 -14.73
CA VAL A 21 -10.10 -10.75 -15.45
C VAL A 21 -9.43 -11.24 -16.74
N GLU A 22 -9.82 -10.66 -17.88
CA GLU A 22 -9.18 -10.90 -19.17
C GLU A 22 -7.99 -9.95 -19.36
N ARG A 23 -6.92 -10.44 -20.00
CA ARG A 23 -5.70 -9.67 -20.21
C ARG A 23 -5.67 -9.07 -21.59
N ILE A 24 -5.43 -7.77 -21.68
CA ILE A 24 -5.18 -7.08 -22.94
C ILE A 24 -3.71 -6.66 -22.97
N GLU A 25 -2.94 -7.26 -23.87
CA GLU A 25 -1.57 -6.82 -24.13
C GLU A 25 -1.60 -5.60 -25.06
N ALA A 26 -1.09 -4.47 -24.57
CA ALA A 26 -0.93 -3.25 -25.34
C ALA A 26 0.36 -2.53 -24.92
N SER A 27 1.12 -2.04 -25.90
CA SER A 27 2.41 -1.38 -25.63
C SER A 27 2.31 0.14 -25.55
N SER A 28 1.11 0.70 -25.78
CA SER A 28 0.83 2.13 -25.71
C SER A 28 -0.65 2.42 -25.37
N PRO A 29 -0.96 3.64 -24.87
CA PRO A 29 -2.34 4.06 -24.63
C PRO A 29 -3.24 3.98 -25.87
N ASP A 30 -2.71 4.31 -27.06
CA ASP A 30 -3.46 4.24 -28.33
C ASP A 30 -3.78 2.79 -28.75
N GLU A 31 -2.84 1.85 -28.56
CA GLU A 31 -3.12 0.42 -28.80
C GLU A 31 -4.15 -0.11 -27.82
N ARG A 32 -4.03 0.25 -26.54
CA ARG A 32 -4.95 -0.15 -25.49
C ARG A 32 -6.37 0.38 -25.74
N ALA A 33 -6.50 1.67 -26.07
CA ALA A 33 -7.79 2.28 -26.40
C ALA A 33 -8.48 1.55 -27.56
N ARG A 34 -7.76 1.24 -28.65
CA ARG A 34 -8.30 0.49 -29.78
C ARG A 34 -8.76 -0.91 -29.37
N ALA A 35 -7.94 -1.65 -28.63
CA ALA A 35 -8.30 -2.98 -28.16
C ALA A 35 -9.55 -2.98 -27.27
N LEU A 36 -9.67 -1.98 -26.38
CA LEU A 36 -10.84 -1.82 -25.51
C LEU A 36 -12.12 -1.51 -26.30
N VAL A 37 -12.04 -0.60 -27.26
CA VAL A 37 -13.16 -0.24 -28.13
C VAL A 37 -13.56 -1.41 -29.03
N ASP A 38 -12.61 -2.12 -29.63
CA ASP A 38 -12.90 -3.30 -30.45
C ASP A 38 -13.61 -4.39 -29.62
N ALA A 39 -13.18 -4.59 -28.38
CA ALA A 39 -13.78 -5.56 -27.47
C ALA A 39 -15.25 -5.25 -27.11
N THR A 40 -15.72 -4.00 -27.25
CA THR A 40 -17.12 -3.67 -26.97
C THR A 40 -18.11 -4.28 -27.96
N THR A 41 -17.65 -4.76 -29.11
CA THR A 41 -18.49 -5.54 -30.04
C THR A 41 -19.03 -6.82 -29.40
N GLY A 42 -18.35 -7.36 -28.38
CA GLY A 42 -18.79 -8.52 -27.60
C GLY A 42 -19.70 -8.20 -26.41
N GLY A 43 -19.92 -6.91 -26.08
CA GLY A 43 -20.72 -6.46 -24.95
C GLY A 43 -20.04 -5.39 -24.10
N VAL A 44 -20.44 -5.26 -22.84
CA VAL A 44 -19.86 -4.26 -21.91
C VAL A 44 -18.44 -4.66 -21.52
N VAL A 45 -17.50 -3.74 -21.68
CA VAL A 45 -16.10 -3.88 -21.27
C VAL A 45 -15.87 -2.96 -20.07
N VAL A 46 -15.31 -3.51 -18.99
CA VAL A 46 -14.91 -2.75 -17.81
C VAL A 46 -13.39 -2.85 -17.73
N TRP A 47 -12.71 -1.72 -17.87
CA TRP A 47 -11.27 -1.62 -17.69
C TRP A 47 -10.94 -1.35 -16.23
N VAL A 48 -10.14 -2.21 -15.60
CA VAL A 48 -9.57 -1.96 -14.28
C VAL A 48 -8.35 -1.07 -14.49
N GLY A 49 -8.47 0.18 -14.05
CA GLY A 49 -7.39 1.15 -14.22
C GLY A 49 -6.20 0.87 -13.33
N SER A 50 -5.00 1.22 -13.80
CA SER A 50 -3.79 1.15 -13.00
C SER A 50 -3.81 2.12 -11.82
N PRO A 51 -2.98 1.90 -10.77
CA PRO A 51 -2.90 2.80 -9.62
C PRO A 51 -2.59 4.26 -9.98
N ASP A 52 -1.86 4.50 -11.06
CA ASP A 52 -1.56 5.84 -11.59
C ASP A 52 -2.60 6.35 -12.61
N GLY A 53 -3.72 5.65 -12.78
CA GLY A 53 -4.85 6.05 -13.60
C GLY A 53 -4.61 5.92 -15.11
N ASP A 54 -3.74 5.00 -15.52
CA ASP A 54 -3.33 4.74 -16.90
C ASP A 54 -3.00 6.02 -17.70
N PRO A 55 -1.83 6.64 -17.46
CA PRO A 55 -1.47 7.90 -18.07
C PRO A 55 -1.67 7.92 -19.60
N GLY A 56 -2.52 8.84 -20.07
CA GLY A 56 -2.83 9.03 -21.50
C GLY A 56 -3.95 8.15 -22.07
N LEU A 57 -4.46 7.16 -21.32
CA LEU A 57 -5.52 6.27 -21.81
C LEU A 57 -6.83 7.01 -22.05
N SER A 58 -7.21 7.94 -21.17
CA SER A 58 -8.43 8.75 -21.33
C SER A 58 -8.44 9.55 -22.64
N ASP A 59 -7.32 10.19 -22.99
CA ASP A 59 -7.19 10.95 -24.24
C ASP A 59 -7.22 10.01 -25.46
N ALA A 60 -6.57 8.86 -25.37
CA ALA A 60 -6.56 7.85 -26.44
C ALA A 60 -7.97 7.26 -26.68
N LEU A 61 -8.72 6.95 -25.62
CA LEU A 61 -10.10 6.48 -25.69
C LEU A 61 -11.00 7.55 -26.34
N ALA A 62 -10.88 8.81 -25.91
CA ALA A 62 -11.64 9.90 -26.51
C ALA A 62 -11.34 10.04 -28.01
N ALA A 63 -10.07 9.92 -28.40
CA ALA A 63 -9.64 9.98 -29.79
C ALA A 63 -10.20 8.82 -30.64
N GLU A 64 -10.21 7.59 -30.11
CA GLU A 64 -10.72 6.42 -30.85
C GLU A 64 -12.25 6.42 -30.96
N VAL A 65 -12.97 6.70 -29.86
CA VAL A 65 -14.44 6.77 -29.84
C VAL A 65 -14.94 7.87 -30.79
N SER A 66 -14.25 9.02 -30.84
CA SER A 66 -14.62 10.13 -31.74
C SER A 66 -14.48 9.81 -33.24
N ARG A 67 -13.80 8.72 -33.62
CA ARG A 67 -13.67 8.29 -35.02
C ARG A 67 -14.80 7.37 -35.48
N LEU A 68 -15.59 6.85 -34.56
CA LEU A 68 -16.63 5.87 -34.86
C LEU A 68 -17.98 6.57 -35.09
N ASP A 69 -18.72 6.10 -36.11
CA ASP A 69 -20.08 6.56 -36.38
C ASP A 69 -21.08 6.01 -35.33
N ASP A 70 -20.83 4.80 -34.82
CA ASP A 70 -21.60 4.12 -33.77
C ASP A 70 -20.67 3.79 -32.60
N ALA A 71 -20.35 4.82 -31.84
CA ALA A 71 -19.34 4.73 -30.79
C ALA A 71 -19.92 4.17 -29.48
N PRO A 72 -19.19 3.32 -28.74
CA PRO A 72 -19.66 2.82 -27.45
C PRO A 72 -19.76 3.97 -26.44
N GLU A 73 -20.71 3.85 -25.51
CA GLU A 73 -20.78 4.75 -24.36
C GLU A 73 -19.58 4.51 -23.44
N VAL A 74 -18.91 5.59 -23.04
CA VAL A 74 -17.77 5.56 -22.13
C VAL A 74 -18.17 6.23 -20.82
N GLU A 75 -18.12 5.46 -19.74
CA GLU A 75 -18.34 5.93 -18.38
C GLU A 75 -17.08 5.69 -17.54
N VAL A 76 -16.67 6.70 -16.77
CA VAL A 76 -15.57 6.58 -15.80
C VAL A 76 -16.18 6.33 -14.43
N LEU A 77 -15.91 5.15 -13.87
CA LEU A 77 -16.32 4.77 -12.52
C LEU A 77 -15.14 4.92 -11.57
N VAL A 78 -15.32 5.71 -10.51
CA VAL A 78 -14.34 5.82 -9.43
C VAL A 78 -14.60 4.67 -8.44
N GLY A 79 -13.74 3.65 -8.48
CA GLY A 79 -13.92 2.39 -7.73
C GLY A 79 -13.89 2.53 -6.21
N SER A 80 -12.99 3.37 -5.69
CA SER A 80 -13.07 3.88 -4.32
C SER A 80 -12.39 5.24 -4.24
N TRP A 81 -12.83 6.08 -3.29
CA TRP A 81 -12.00 7.18 -2.82
C TRP A 81 -10.77 6.61 -2.10
N ASP A 82 -9.69 7.38 -2.01
CA ASP A 82 -8.58 7.06 -1.10
C ASP A 82 -9.18 6.88 0.30
N VAL A 83 -9.25 5.63 0.76
CA VAL A 83 -9.62 5.34 2.14
C VAL A 83 -8.52 5.87 3.06
N GLU A 84 -8.85 6.12 4.33
CA GLU A 84 -7.83 6.42 5.32
C GLU A 84 -6.76 5.33 5.30
N GLY A 85 -5.50 5.72 5.14
CA GLY A 85 -4.38 4.80 4.95
C GLY A 85 -4.03 4.46 3.49
N GLY A 86 -4.83 4.85 2.49
CA GLY A 86 -4.56 4.56 1.07
C GLY A 86 -3.18 5.04 0.59
N ARG A 87 -2.70 6.17 1.10
CA ARG A 87 -1.36 6.71 0.81
C ARG A 87 -0.21 5.79 1.27
N LEU A 88 -0.46 4.83 2.16
CA LEU A 88 0.53 3.81 2.51
C LEU A 88 0.82 2.90 1.32
N LEU A 89 -0.19 2.57 0.51
CA LEU A 89 -0.01 1.76 -0.70
C LEU A 89 0.86 2.50 -1.73
N ASP A 90 0.64 3.80 -1.89
CA ASP A 90 1.52 4.65 -2.71
C ASP A 90 2.96 4.61 -2.22
N ALA A 91 3.17 4.73 -0.91
CA ALA A 91 4.51 4.69 -0.32
C ALA A 91 5.20 3.34 -0.56
N VAL A 92 4.47 2.22 -0.48
CA VAL A 92 4.96 0.89 -0.83
C VAL A 92 5.37 0.82 -2.30
N ALA A 93 4.52 1.30 -3.21
CA ALA A 93 4.81 1.32 -4.64
C ALA A 93 6.02 2.20 -4.99
N VAL A 94 6.12 3.39 -4.37
CA VAL A 94 7.28 4.29 -4.53
C VAL A 94 8.56 3.62 -4.03
N MET A 95 8.52 2.97 -2.86
CA MET A 95 9.68 2.27 -2.30
C MET A 95 10.13 1.12 -3.21
N ASP A 96 9.20 0.34 -3.75
CA ASP A 96 9.54 -0.71 -4.72
C ASP A 96 10.19 -0.11 -5.97
N ARG A 97 9.57 0.92 -6.57
CA ARG A 97 10.10 1.57 -7.77
C ARG A 97 11.49 2.16 -7.57
N LEU A 98 11.76 2.70 -6.38
CA LEU A 98 13.07 3.24 -6.01
C LEU A 98 14.14 2.15 -5.92
N ARG A 99 13.82 0.95 -5.46
CA ARG A 99 14.79 -0.15 -5.33
C ARG A 99 14.94 -1.00 -6.59
N SER A 100 13.86 -1.15 -7.36
CA SER A 100 13.81 -1.96 -8.58
C SER A 100 14.75 -1.42 -9.69
N PRO A 101 15.16 -2.27 -10.66
CA PRO A 101 16.06 -1.86 -11.74
C PRO A 101 15.61 -0.59 -12.46
N GLY A 102 16.56 0.32 -12.73
CA GLY A 102 16.26 1.65 -13.27
C GLY A 102 15.65 2.61 -12.25
N GLY A 103 15.67 2.27 -10.96
CA GLY A 103 15.37 3.14 -9.82
C GLY A 103 16.60 3.90 -9.30
N CYS A 104 16.61 4.19 -8.00
CA CYS A 104 17.67 4.91 -7.31
C CYS A 104 18.85 4.00 -6.97
N ALA A 105 20.03 4.31 -7.52
CA ALA A 105 21.25 3.53 -7.27
C ALA A 105 21.69 3.50 -5.80
N TRP A 106 21.41 4.56 -5.04
CA TRP A 106 21.71 4.59 -3.61
C TRP A 106 20.80 3.64 -2.83
N VAL A 107 19.49 3.63 -3.14
CA VAL A 107 18.50 2.73 -2.50
C VAL A 107 18.82 1.27 -2.80
N ALA A 108 19.16 0.96 -4.05
CA ALA A 108 19.54 -0.39 -4.46
C ALA A 108 20.82 -0.91 -3.79
N ALA A 109 21.72 -0.01 -3.37
CA ALA A 109 22.97 -0.36 -2.71
C ALA A 109 22.83 -0.62 -1.19
N GLN A 110 21.69 -0.30 -0.58
CA GLN A 110 21.51 -0.46 0.87
C GLN A 110 21.15 -1.90 1.26
N ASP A 111 21.66 -2.31 2.41
CA ASP A 111 21.32 -3.54 3.11
C ASP A 111 20.86 -3.23 4.55
N HIS A 112 20.42 -4.24 5.30
CA HIS A 112 19.99 -4.03 6.68
C HIS A 112 21.09 -3.44 7.57
N ALA A 113 22.36 -3.80 7.35
CA ALA A 113 23.45 -3.33 8.20
C ALA A 113 23.76 -1.86 7.97
N SER A 114 23.69 -1.38 6.72
CA SER A 114 23.85 0.03 6.40
C SER A 114 22.68 0.88 6.88
N LEU A 115 21.49 0.28 7.03
CA LEU A 115 20.27 0.99 7.44
C LEU A 115 20.06 1.10 8.96
N VAL A 116 20.64 0.19 9.76
CA VAL A 116 20.47 0.17 11.23
C VAL A 116 20.66 1.53 11.93
N PRO A 117 21.69 2.34 11.60
CA PRO A 117 21.88 3.62 12.27
C PRO A 117 20.71 4.59 12.07
N PHE A 118 20.11 4.59 10.88
CA PHE A 118 19.02 5.51 10.55
C PHE A 118 17.75 5.18 11.33
N VAL A 119 17.44 3.90 11.58
CA VAL A 119 16.30 3.51 12.43
C VAL A 119 16.38 4.17 13.82
N LEU A 120 17.57 4.28 14.39
CA LEU A 120 17.76 4.93 15.69
C LEU A 120 17.68 6.45 15.58
N GLU A 121 18.23 7.02 14.51
CA GLU A 121 18.17 8.45 14.19
C GLU A 121 16.71 8.92 14.05
N GLU A 122 15.93 8.32 13.15
CA GLU A 122 14.52 8.68 12.94
C GLU A 122 13.69 8.53 14.22
N ALA A 123 13.97 7.50 15.03
CA ALA A 123 13.28 7.29 16.31
C ALA A 123 13.59 8.41 17.32
N HIS A 124 14.81 8.96 17.29
CA HIS A 124 15.18 10.11 18.10
C HIS A 124 14.51 11.38 17.56
N GLU A 125 14.51 11.61 16.26
CA GLU A 125 13.89 12.79 15.64
C GLU A 125 12.37 12.84 15.88
N VAL A 126 11.67 11.71 15.74
CA VAL A 126 10.26 11.57 16.15
C VAL A 126 10.07 11.90 17.63
N THR A 127 11.00 11.48 18.50
CA THR A 127 10.92 11.77 19.95
C THR A 127 11.07 13.28 20.19
N GLU A 128 12.02 13.93 19.55
CA GLU A 128 12.25 15.38 19.66
C GLU A 128 11.03 16.18 19.14
N ALA A 129 10.46 15.79 18.00
CA ALA A 129 9.25 16.41 17.46
C ALA A 129 8.03 16.22 18.37
N LEU A 130 7.88 15.04 18.98
CA LEU A 130 6.83 14.79 19.97
C LEU A 130 6.99 15.67 21.21
N GLU A 131 8.20 15.80 21.75
CA GLU A 131 8.47 16.67 22.90
C GLU A 131 8.10 18.13 22.60
N ALA A 132 8.39 18.61 21.39
CA ALA A 132 8.01 19.94 20.94
C ALA A 132 6.49 20.12 20.85
N VAL A 133 5.77 19.16 20.24
CA VAL A 133 4.30 19.18 20.15
C VAL A 133 3.65 19.11 21.54
N VAL A 134 4.21 18.36 22.48
CA VAL A 134 3.71 18.31 23.86
C VAL A 134 3.88 19.66 24.58
N ALA A 135 4.99 20.36 24.31
CA ALA A 135 5.25 21.67 24.88
C ALA A 135 4.33 22.77 24.32
N ASP A 136 3.97 22.70 23.03
CA ASP A 136 3.03 23.61 22.38
C ASP A 136 2.08 22.86 21.42
N PRO A 137 0.95 22.32 21.92
CA PRO A 137 0.08 21.43 21.15
C PRO A 137 -0.73 22.15 20.06
N ASP A 138 -0.82 23.47 20.09
CA ASP A 138 -1.60 24.25 19.13
C ASP A 138 -0.73 24.87 18.02
N ASP A 139 0.60 24.74 18.09
CA ASP A 139 1.51 25.15 17.02
C ASP A 139 1.42 24.19 15.81
N VAL A 140 0.81 24.69 14.73
CA VAL A 140 0.61 23.95 13.47
C VAL A 140 1.94 23.57 12.82
N ARG A 141 3.01 24.35 12.99
CA ARG A 141 4.31 24.04 12.41
C ARG A 141 4.93 22.82 13.08
N LEU A 142 4.88 22.76 14.42
CA LEU A 142 5.41 21.60 15.18
C LEU A 142 4.63 20.32 14.84
N ARG A 143 3.32 20.43 14.61
CA ARG A 143 2.52 19.31 14.11
C ARG A 143 2.94 18.86 12.71
N GLY A 144 3.29 19.80 11.83
CA GLY A 144 3.84 19.50 10.51
C GLY A 144 5.17 18.75 10.60
N GLU A 145 6.10 19.27 11.42
CA GLU A 145 7.39 18.62 11.70
C GLU A 145 7.18 17.19 12.21
N LEU A 146 6.27 16.97 13.17
CA LEU A 146 5.95 15.62 13.64
C LEU A 146 5.39 14.69 12.54
N VAL A 147 4.59 15.22 11.59
CA VAL A 147 4.10 14.40 10.46
C VAL A 147 5.25 13.98 9.56
N ASP A 148 6.20 14.89 9.30
CA ASP A 148 7.37 14.60 8.47
C ASP A 148 8.24 13.52 9.14
N GLU A 149 8.59 13.66 10.43
CA GLU A 149 9.41 12.68 11.16
C GLU A 149 8.72 11.31 11.28
N LEU A 150 7.39 11.29 11.48
CA LEU A 150 6.63 10.02 11.45
C LEU A 150 6.67 9.36 10.07
N GLY A 151 6.72 10.17 9.01
CA GLY A 151 6.92 9.72 7.64
C GLY A 151 8.30 9.09 7.42
N ASP A 152 9.36 9.70 7.95
CA ASP A 152 10.72 9.19 7.80
C ASP A 152 10.93 7.89 8.62
N LEU A 153 10.36 7.79 9.81
CA LEU A 153 10.34 6.53 10.55
C LEU A 153 9.55 5.42 9.81
N LEU A 154 8.42 5.77 9.19
CA LEU A 154 7.67 4.84 8.33
C LEU A 154 8.50 4.43 7.10
N PHE A 155 9.24 5.37 6.49
CA PHE A 155 10.14 5.07 5.38
C PHE A 155 11.17 4.01 5.77
N GLN A 156 11.75 4.06 6.97
CA GLN A 156 12.67 3.00 7.43
C GLN A 156 12.00 1.62 7.49
N VAL A 157 10.75 1.53 7.95
CA VAL A 157 9.99 0.26 7.96
C VAL A 157 9.81 -0.28 6.54
N LEU A 158 9.37 0.58 5.61
CA LEU A 158 9.17 0.23 4.20
C LEU A 158 10.49 -0.20 3.54
N PHE A 159 11.58 0.50 3.83
CA PHE A 159 12.89 0.23 3.25
C PHE A 159 13.43 -1.13 3.74
N HIS A 160 13.38 -1.40 5.04
CA HIS A 160 13.78 -2.69 5.57
C HIS A 160 12.91 -3.83 5.01
N ALA A 161 11.58 -3.65 4.93
CA ALA A 161 10.71 -4.66 4.34
C ALA A 161 11.04 -4.93 2.86
N ARG A 162 11.31 -3.88 2.08
CA ARG A 162 11.65 -4.02 0.67
C ARG A 162 13.06 -4.62 0.46
N VAL A 163 14.02 -4.34 1.34
CA VAL A 163 15.33 -5.04 1.37
C VAL A 163 15.14 -6.52 1.64
N ALA A 164 14.31 -6.87 2.62
CA ALA A 164 14.06 -8.27 2.99
C ALA A 164 13.38 -9.06 1.87
N ALA A 165 12.53 -8.41 1.06
CA ALA A 165 11.89 -9.03 -0.09
C ALA A 165 12.89 -9.59 -1.13
N ASP A 166 14.13 -9.07 -1.19
CA ASP A 166 15.18 -9.58 -2.09
C ASP A 166 15.82 -10.89 -1.59
N HIS A 167 15.56 -11.31 -0.34
CA HIS A 167 16.22 -12.48 0.24
C HIS A 167 15.74 -13.78 -0.44
N PRO A 168 16.64 -14.63 -0.97
CA PRO A 168 16.27 -15.71 -1.89
C PRO A 168 15.45 -16.85 -1.26
N SER A 169 15.52 -17.04 0.06
CA SER A 169 14.90 -18.20 0.74
C SER A 169 14.17 -17.87 2.04
N ALA A 170 14.15 -16.59 2.42
CA ALA A 170 13.61 -16.11 3.69
C ALA A 170 13.19 -14.66 3.54
N SER A 171 12.55 -14.35 2.42
CA SER A 171 11.97 -13.05 2.14
C SER A 171 10.77 -12.81 3.03
N PHE A 172 10.58 -11.55 3.40
CA PHE A 172 9.31 -11.03 3.90
C PHE A 172 9.05 -9.67 3.27
N THR A 173 7.80 -9.24 3.26
CA THR A 173 7.36 -7.95 2.72
C THR A 173 6.81 -7.06 3.82
N VAL A 174 6.36 -5.86 3.44
CA VAL A 174 5.65 -4.95 4.34
C VAL A 174 4.34 -5.58 4.83
N ASP A 175 3.70 -6.41 4.01
CA ASP A 175 2.45 -7.07 4.35
C ASP A 175 2.65 -8.13 5.44
N ASP A 176 3.77 -8.86 5.43
CA ASP A 176 4.12 -9.78 6.51
C ASP A 176 4.30 -9.05 7.84
N ALA A 177 4.96 -7.88 7.81
CA ALA A 177 5.14 -7.04 9.01
C ALA A 177 3.81 -6.47 9.51
N ALA A 178 2.95 -6.02 8.60
CA ALA A 178 1.61 -5.50 8.91
C ALA A 178 0.70 -6.61 9.45
N ALA A 179 0.68 -7.79 8.83
CA ALA A 179 -0.08 -8.94 9.29
C ALA A 179 0.37 -9.38 10.69
N ALA A 180 1.69 -9.48 10.93
CA ALA A 180 2.22 -9.79 12.25
C ALA A 180 1.83 -8.74 13.32
N LEU A 181 1.74 -7.46 12.94
CA LEU A 181 1.25 -6.40 13.82
C LEU A 181 -0.24 -6.56 14.11
N VAL A 182 -1.07 -6.70 13.06
CA VAL A 182 -2.53 -6.81 13.17
C VAL A 182 -2.92 -8.03 13.99
N ASP A 183 -2.38 -9.22 13.67
CA ASP A 183 -2.68 -10.46 14.40
C ASP A 183 -2.34 -10.34 15.89
N LYS A 184 -1.19 -9.71 16.19
CA LYS A 184 -0.77 -9.45 17.57
C LYS A 184 -1.72 -8.48 18.28
N LEU A 185 -2.12 -7.38 17.63
CA LEU A 185 -3.01 -6.38 18.22
C LEU A 185 -4.43 -6.93 18.43
N VAL A 186 -4.97 -7.71 17.48
CA VAL A 186 -6.26 -8.37 17.61
C VAL A 186 -6.22 -9.39 18.73
N ARG A 187 -5.21 -10.28 18.73
CA ARG A 187 -5.07 -11.33 19.74
C ARG A 187 -4.87 -10.78 21.16
N ARG A 188 -4.11 -9.69 21.32
CA ARG A 188 -3.81 -9.12 22.65
C ARG A 188 -4.87 -8.14 23.15
N ASN A 189 -5.86 -7.79 22.33
CA ASN A 189 -7.00 -6.97 22.72
C ASN A 189 -8.34 -7.73 22.56
N PRO A 190 -8.51 -8.90 23.19
CA PRO A 190 -9.76 -9.67 23.08
C PRO A 190 -10.96 -8.96 23.73
N HIS A 191 -10.72 -7.91 24.52
CA HIS A 191 -11.77 -7.03 25.04
C HIS A 191 -12.32 -6.04 24.00
N VAL A 192 -11.59 -5.82 22.90
CA VAL A 192 -12.04 -5.01 21.76
C VAL A 192 -12.55 -5.91 20.62
N PHE A 193 -11.84 -7.00 20.33
CA PHE A 193 -12.06 -7.82 19.14
C PHE A 193 -12.64 -9.22 19.41
N GLY A 194 -12.95 -9.54 20.67
CA GLY A 194 -13.51 -10.83 21.07
C GLY A 194 -14.52 -10.70 22.20
N ASP A 195 -14.70 -11.78 22.97
CA ASP A 195 -15.72 -11.86 24.03
C ASP A 195 -15.18 -11.54 25.43
N ALA A 196 -13.91 -11.17 25.57
CA ALA A 196 -13.35 -10.86 26.88
C ALA A 196 -13.90 -9.52 27.39
N THR A 197 -13.99 -9.36 28.70
CA THR A 197 -14.35 -8.07 29.32
C THR A 197 -13.16 -7.55 30.11
N ALA A 198 -12.71 -6.35 29.78
CA ALA A 198 -11.75 -5.57 30.57
C ALA A 198 -12.14 -4.10 30.40
N GLU A 199 -12.51 -3.44 31.49
CA GLU A 199 -13.05 -2.07 31.46
C GLU A 199 -12.10 -1.06 32.09
N THR A 200 -11.22 -1.51 32.98
CA THR A 200 -10.23 -0.66 33.65
C THR A 200 -8.84 -0.80 33.03
N LEU A 201 -8.01 0.23 33.16
CA LEU A 201 -6.64 0.22 32.67
C LEU A 201 -5.85 -0.96 33.29
N GLU A 202 -6.01 -1.18 34.59
CA GLU A 202 -5.35 -2.27 35.31
C GLU A 202 -5.76 -3.65 34.78
N GLU A 203 -7.05 -3.86 34.46
CA GLU A 203 -7.54 -5.11 33.87
C GLU A 203 -6.98 -5.32 32.45
N ILE A 204 -6.95 -4.26 31.64
CA ILE A 204 -6.41 -4.29 30.27
C ILE A 204 -4.90 -4.61 30.31
N GLU A 205 -4.14 -3.95 31.17
CA GLU A 205 -2.71 -4.20 31.34
C GLU A 205 -2.44 -5.63 31.83
N ALA A 206 -3.19 -6.10 32.83
CA ALA A 206 -3.06 -7.46 33.36
C ALA A 206 -3.36 -8.51 32.28
N GLN A 207 -4.42 -8.30 31.49
CA GLN A 207 -4.77 -9.17 30.36
C GLN A 207 -3.66 -9.18 29.31
N TRP A 208 -3.14 -8.02 28.92
CA TRP A 208 -2.05 -7.91 27.95
C TRP A 208 -0.80 -8.66 28.41
N GLN A 209 -0.37 -8.49 29.67
CA GLN A 209 0.79 -9.21 30.20
C GLN A 209 0.55 -10.72 30.28
N ALA A 210 -0.66 -11.16 30.63
CA ALA A 210 -1.01 -12.57 30.67
C ALA A 210 -0.90 -13.23 29.29
N ILE A 211 -1.45 -12.60 28.24
CA ILE A 211 -1.37 -13.10 26.86
C ILE A 211 0.09 -13.11 26.39
N LYS A 212 0.84 -12.03 26.63
CA LYS A 212 2.27 -11.95 26.31
C LYS A 212 3.10 -13.04 26.99
N ALA A 213 2.76 -13.42 28.22
CA ALA A 213 3.45 -14.50 28.94
C ALA A 213 3.14 -15.88 28.36
N GLN A 214 1.90 -16.11 27.88
CA GLN A 214 1.51 -17.35 27.23
C GLN A 214 2.22 -17.54 25.88
N GLU A 215 2.31 -16.49 25.07
CA GLU A 215 3.02 -16.52 23.78
C GLU A 215 4.50 -16.92 23.96
N LYS A 216 5.18 -16.30 24.92
CA LYS A 216 6.59 -16.63 25.25
C LYS A 216 6.81 -18.06 25.74
N ALA A 217 5.77 -18.74 26.20
CA ALA A 217 5.85 -20.13 26.65
C ALA A 217 5.60 -21.13 25.52
N GLN A 218 5.13 -20.66 24.36
CA GLN A 218 4.89 -21.46 23.16
C GLN A 218 6.03 -21.37 22.13
N ASP A 219 6.91 -20.38 22.25
CA ASP A 219 8.20 -20.24 21.55
C ASP A 219 9.31 -21.09 22.19
#